data_AF-A0A7G9YAB0-F1
#
_entry.id   AF-A0A7G9YAB0-F1
#
_cell.length_a   1.000
_cell.length_b   1.000
_cell.length_c   1.000
_cell.angle_alpha   90.00
_cell.angle_beta   90.00
_cell.angle_gamma   90.00
#
_symmetry.space_group_name_H-M   'P 1'
#
loop_
_entity.id
_entity.type
_entity.pdbx_description
1 polymer ?
#
loop_
_entity_poly.entity_id
_entity_poly.type
_entity_poly.pdbx_seq_one_letter_code
_entity_poly.pdbx_strand_id
1 'polypeptide(L)'
;MLKIHTEEIIPDLHAPPPVPLPREEYGPDALSCPAQTHASEQVSARVQADHGINTKYPVGNVSILSPKYNLARAVYRTPHPKDRTPPTCYEYESRIYANYTASPDAEVSIHVELTGENNWWVYGWSGNNYRDHVGVTLTGAQDGWCAASGNLVAGEGRYGGRGI
;
A
#
# COMPACT_ATOMS: atom_id res chain seq x y z
N MET A 1 -16.43 -9.32 9.15
CA MET A 1 -15.37 -8.29 9.31
C MET A 1 -14.03 -8.97 9.07
N LEU A 2 -13.26 -8.55 8.06
CA LEU A 2 -11.94 -9.10 7.79
C LEU A 2 -10.93 -8.49 8.77
N LYS A 3 -10.16 -9.34 9.46
CA LYS A 3 -9.12 -8.92 10.40
C LYS A 3 -7.88 -9.78 10.17
N ILE A 4 -6.74 -9.13 9.95
CA ILE A 4 -5.42 -9.76 9.99
C ILE A 4 -4.79 -9.33 11.31
N HIS A 5 -4.23 -10.28 12.06
CA HIS A 5 -3.43 -10.00 13.24
C HIS A 5 -2.16 -10.85 13.21
N THR A 6 -1.06 -10.25 13.64
CA THR A 6 0.20 -10.93 13.91
C THR A 6 0.69 -10.43 15.27
N GLU A 7 1.38 -11.30 16.01
CA GLU A 7 1.92 -10.95 17.33
C GLU A 7 3.18 -10.08 17.19
N GLU A 8 4.01 -10.40 16.20
CA GLU A 8 5.27 -9.71 15.92
C GLU A 8 5.57 -9.78 14.42
N ILE A 9 6.33 -8.80 13.92
CA ILE A 9 6.89 -8.78 12.56
C ILE A 9 8.39 -8.50 12.71
N ILE A 10 9.22 -9.45 12.27
CA ILE A 10 10.68 -9.34 12.35
C ILE A 10 11.22 -9.26 10.92
N PRO A 11 11.75 -8.10 10.49
CA PRO A 11 12.28 -7.94 9.14
C PRO A 11 13.52 -8.76 8.86
N ASP A 12 13.50 -9.55 7.77
CA ASP A 12 14.70 -10.22 7.27
C ASP A 12 15.51 -9.33 6.30
N LEU A 13 16.83 -9.47 6.37
CA LEU A 13 17.78 -8.71 5.56
C LEU A 13 17.84 -9.30 4.16
N HIS A 14 17.35 -8.57 3.14
CA HIS A 14 17.30 -9.12 1.79
C HIS A 14 18.64 -9.15 1.01
N ALA A 15 19.74 -8.64 1.58
CA ALA A 15 21.09 -8.86 1.06
C ALA A 15 22.16 -8.56 2.11
N PRO A 16 23.31 -9.28 2.12
CA PRO A 16 24.47 -8.80 2.86
C PRO A 16 24.85 -7.39 2.34
N PRO A 17 25.32 -6.49 3.22
CA PRO A 17 25.79 -5.18 2.79
C PRO A 17 26.86 -5.35 1.70
N PRO A 18 26.93 -4.44 0.71
CA PRO A 18 27.97 -4.51 -0.32
C PRO A 18 29.34 -4.62 0.36
N VAL A 19 30.11 -5.64 -0.03
CA VAL A 19 31.47 -5.86 0.50
C VAL A 19 32.29 -4.61 0.18
N PRO A 20 32.92 -3.96 1.17
CA PRO A 20 33.79 -2.82 0.91
C PRO A 20 34.90 -3.24 -0.05
N LEU A 21 35.16 -2.43 -1.10
CA LEU A 21 36.33 -2.64 -1.94
C LEU A 21 37.61 -2.56 -1.07
N PRO A 22 38.67 -3.32 -1.39
CA PRO A 22 39.95 -3.21 -0.69
C PRO A 22 40.38 -1.74 -0.62
N ARG A 23 40.88 -1.33 0.55
CA ARG A 23 41.28 0.06 0.86
C ARG A 23 42.31 0.65 -0.12
N GLU A 24 42.96 -0.22 -0.90
CA GLU A 24 44.00 0.10 -1.89
C GLU A 24 43.42 0.67 -3.21
N GLU A 25 42.13 0.51 -3.48
CA GLU A 25 41.44 1.10 -4.66
C GLU A 25 40.70 2.41 -4.34
N TYR A 26 40.70 2.85 -3.08
CA TYR A 26 40.11 4.13 -2.67
C TYR A 26 41.02 5.28 -3.10
N GLY A 27 40.72 5.90 -4.24
CA GLY A 27 41.22 7.24 -4.54
C GLY A 27 40.82 8.24 -3.44
N PRO A 28 41.53 9.37 -3.28
CA PRO A 28 41.26 10.34 -2.21
C PRO A 28 39.85 10.95 -2.24
N ASP A 29 39.11 10.76 -3.33
CA ASP A 29 37.74 11.26 -3.55
C ASP A 29 36.66 10.16 -3.49
N ALA A 30 37.00 8.96 -3.02
CA ALA A 30 36.02 7.87 -2.93
C ALA A 30 34.94 8.19 -1.88
N LEU A 31 33.77 8.61 -2.38
CA LEU A 31 32.53 8.75 -1.63
C LEU A 31 32.27 7.45 -0.84
N SER A 32 32.40 7.54 0.49
CA SER A 32 31.97 6.49 1.40
C SER A 32 30.45 6.37 1.29
N CYS A 33 29.95 5.47 0.44
CA CYS A 33 28.55 5.10 0.43
C CYS A 33 28.27 4.30 1.71
N PRO A 34 27.50 4.83 2.68
CA PRO A 34 27.07 4.02 3.81
C PRO A 34 26.26 2.84 3.25
N ALA A 35 26.57 1.62 3.73
CA ALA A 35 25.80 0.45 3.39
C ALA A 35 24.36 0.67 3.86
N GLN A 36 23.44 0.85 2.90
CA GLN A 36 22.01 0.93 3.20
C GLN A 36 21.48 -0.50 3.33
N THR A 37 20.99 -0.83 4.51
CA THR A 37 20.36 -2.11 4.78
C THR A 37 18.85 -1.95 4.62
N HIS A 38 18.27 -2.63 3.64
CA HIS A 38 16.83 -2.66 3.40
C HIS A 38 16.29 -4.03 3.82
N ALA A 39 15.31 -4.03 4.71
CA ALA A 39 14.60 -5.21 5.18
C ALA A 39 13.09 -4.96 5.09
N SER A 40 12.31 -5.98 4.71
CA SER A 40 10.87 -5.81 4.49
C SER A 40 10.12 -7.11 4.76
N GLU A 41 8.94 -7.00 5.36
CA GLU A 41 8.04 -8.14 5.59
C GLU A 41 6.65 -7.84 5.10
N GLN A 42 5.94 -8.88 4.67
CA GLN A 42 4.58 -8.76 4.18
C GLN A 42 3.71 -9.90 4.69
N VAL A 43 2.59 -9.52 5.32
CA VAL A 43 1.50 -10.46 5.64
C VAL A 43 0.31 -10.13 4.74
N SER A 44 -0.25 -11.15 4.07
CA SER A 44 -1.42 -10.98 3.21
C SER A 44 -2.40 -12.14 3.36
N ALA A 45 -3.68 -11.86 3.11
CA ALA A 45 -4.74 -12.85 3.08
C ALA A 45 -5.71 -12.54 1.95
N ARG A 46 -6.30 -13.58 1.36
CA ARG A 46 -7.31 -13.45 0.30
C ARG A 46 -8.53 -14.25 0.69
N VAL A 47 -9.71 -13.64 0.54
CA VAL A 47 -11.00 -14.29 0.80
C VAL A 47 -11.82 -14.20 -0.47
N GLN A 48 -12.39 -15.32 -0.89
CA GLN A 48 -13.32 -15.37 -2.02
C GLN A 48 -14.70 -14.91 -1.55
N ALA A 49 -15.29 -13.96 -2.27
CA ALA A 49 -16.67 -13.56 -2.05
C ALA A 49 -17.62 -14.52 -2.79
N ASP A 50 -18.78 -14.80 -2.21
CA ASP A 50 -19.86 -15.58 -2.81
C ASP A 50 -20.81 -14.72 -3.67
N HIS A 51 -20.53 -13.42 -3.79
CA HIS A 51 -21.29 -12.43 -4.55
C HIS A 51 -20.35 -11.43 -5.24
N GLY A 52 -20.91 -10.67 -6.19
CA GLY A 52 -20.18 -9.59 -6.86
C GLY A 52 -19.85 -8.44 -5.91
N ILE A 53 -18.59 -8.02 -5.91
CA ILE A 53 -18.10 -6.91 -5.07
C ILE A 53 -18.50 -5.58 -5.73
N ASN A 54 -19.11 -4.66 -4.98
CA ASN A 54 -19.39 -3.31 -5.49
C ASN A 54 -18.10 -2.47 -5.56
N THR A 55 -17.34 -2.66 -6.63
CA THR A 55 -16.04 -2.01 -6.90
C THR A 55 -16.17 -0.57 -7.39
N LYS A 56 -17.36 -0.19 -7.89
CA LYS A 56 -17.65 1.16 -8.39
C LYS A 56 -17.95 2.15 -7.27
N TYR A 57 -18.67 1.70 -6.23
CA TYR A 57 -19.08 2.51 -5.09
C TYR A 57 -18.77 1.78 -3.78
N PRO A 58 -17.49 1.57 -3.42
CA PRO A 58 -17.14 0.73 -2.28
C PRO A 58 -17.50 1.34 -0.92
N VAL A 59 -17.52 2.67 -0.81
CA VAL A 59 -17.83 3.38 0.44
C VAL A 59 -19.26 3.07 0.89
N GLY A 60 -19.38 2.41 2.05
CA GLY A 60 -20.67 2.02 2.64
C GLY A 60 -21.29 0.74 2.07
N ASN A 61 -20.74 0.16 1.00
CA ASN A 61 -21.29 -1.05 0.36
C ASN A 61 -20.41 -2.30 0.56
N VAL A 62 -19.10 -2.12 0.76
CA VAL A 62 -18.14 -3.22 0.95
C VAL A 62 -17.17 -2.89 2.08
N SER A 63 -16.34 -3.86 2.46
CA SER A 63 -15.29 -3.65 3.46
C SER A 63 -14.19 -2.74 2.90
N ILE A 64 -13.82 -1.70 3.66
CA ILE A 64 -12.74 -0.77 3.33
C ILE A 64 -11.91 -0.49 4.59
N LEU A 65 -10.68 -0.02 4.44
CA LEU A 65 -9.81 0.32 5.56
C LEU A 65 -10.45 1.44 6.40
N SER A 66 -10.39 1.28 7.71
CA SER A 66 -10.94 2.20 8.70
C SER A 66 -9.96 2.36 9.87
N PRO A 67 -9.94 3.51 10.56
CA PRO A 67 -10.77 4.69 10.35
C PRO A 67 -10.30 5.56 9.17
N LYS A 68 -11.23 6.34 8.60
CA LYS A 68 -10.96 7.39 7.61
C LYS A 68 -11.37 8.74 8.18
N TYR A 69 -10.41 9.62 8.38
CA TYR A 69 -10.61 11.01 8.79
C TYR A 69 -10.49 11.91 7.57
N ASN A 70 -11.25 13.02 7.55
CA ASN A 70 -11.14 14.05 6.51
C ASN A 70 -11.23 13.51 5.07
N LEU A 71 -12.08 12.49 4.84
CA LEU A 71 -12.26 11.87 3.53
C LEU A 71 -12.71 12.92 2.50
N ALA A 72 -11.85 13.18 1.52
CA ALA A 72 -12.07 14.17 0.48
C ALA A 72 -11.92 13.53 -0.90
N ARG A 73 -12.71 13.99 -1.86
CA ARG A 73 -12.57 13.55 -3.25
C ARG A 73 -11.30 14.17 -3.85
N ALA A 74 -10.48 13.33 -4.47
CA ALA A 74 -9.24 13.73 -5.12
C ALA A 74 -9.33 13.55 -6.65
N VAL A 75 -8.42 14.23 -7.37
CA VAL A 75 -8.29 14.07 -8.82
C VAL A 75 -7.53 12.77 -9.10
N TYR A 76 -8.09 11.89 -9.93
CA TYR A 76 -7.37 10.73 -10.42
C TYR A 76 -6.33 11.17 -11.45
N ARG A 77 -5.04 10.97 -11.12
CA ARG A 77 -3.90 11.45 -11.94
C ARG A 77 -3.29 10.39 -12.83
N THR A 78 -3.61 9.12 -12.60
CA THR A 78 -3.04 8.02 -13.38
C THR A 78 -3.69 7.97 -14.78
N PRO A 79 -2.90 7.69 -15.84
CA PRO A 79 -3.46 7.50 -17.18
C PRO A 79 -4.55 6.43 -17.18
N HIS A 80 -5.70 6.75 -17.76
CA HIS A 80 -6.78 5.80 -18.02
C HIS A 80 -7.23 5.90 -19.49
N PRO A 81 -7.81 4.82 -20.04
CA PRO A 81 -8.37 4.85 -21.38
C PRO A 81 -9.39 5.98 -21.54
N LYS A 82 -9.23 6.81 -22.58
CA LYS A 82 -10.08 8.00 -22.84
C LYS A 82 -11.54 7.66 -23.11
N ASP A 83 -11.81 6.42 -23.52
CA ASP A 83 -13.13 5.85 -23.78
C ASP A 83 -13.87 5.42 -22.50
N ARG A 84 -13.24 5.57 -21.33
CA ARG A 84 -13.80 5.13 -20.05
C ARG A 84 -13.92 6.29 -19.07
N THR A 85 -14.94 6.21 -18.23
CA THR A 85 -15.05 7.11 -17.08
C THR A 85 -13.84 6.89 -16.15
N PRO A 86 -13.15 7.96 -15.71
CA PRO A 86 -12.06 7.83 -14.76
C PRO A 86 -12.54 7.17 -13.46
N PRO A 87 -11.69 6.33 -12.84
CA PRO A 87 -11.85 5.92 -11.45
C PRO A 87 -12.08 7.12 -10.53
N THR A 88 -12.86 6.88 -9.47
CA THR A 88 -13.07 7.89 -8.42
C THR A 88 -11.98 7.74 -7.37
N CYS A 89 -11.29 8.84 -7.07
CA CYS A 89 -10.26 8.87 -6.04
C CYS A 89 -10.71 9.64 -4.82
N TYR A 90 -10.26 9.15 -3.67
CA TYR A 90 -10.37 9.84 -2.40
C TYR A 90 -9.05 9.83 -1.67
N GLU A 91 -8.76 10.91 -0.98
CA GLU A 91 -7.68 11.03 -0.02
C GLU A 91 -8.29 11.15 1.37
N TYR A 92 -7.64 10.57 2.36
CA TYR A 92 -8.07 10.61 3.74
C TYR A 92 -6.87 10.48 4.68
N GLU A 93 -7.08 10.85 5.93
CA GLU A 93 -6.12 10.65 7.00
C GLU A 93 -6.53 9.42 7.82
N SER A 94 -5.54 8.71 8.35
CA SER A 94 -5.75 7.57 9.23
C SER A 94 -4.68 7.56 10.33
N ARG A 95 -4.66 6.48 11.12
CA ARG A 95 -3.65 6.28 12.16
C ARG A 95 -3.10 4.86 12.11
N ILE A 96 -1.79 4.75 12.24
CA ILE A 96 -1.08 3.48 12.39
C ILE A 96 -0.44 3.49 13.77
N TYR A 97 -0.61 2.41 14.54
CA TYR A 97 0.11 2.23 15.79
C TYR A 97 1.45 1.57 15.48
N ALA A 98 2.53 2.16 15.98
CA ALA A 98 3.88 1.63 15.84
C ALA A 98 4.59 1.66 17.21
N ASN A 99 5.21 0.54 17.57
CA ASN A 99 6.05 0.43 18.75
C ASN A 99 7.30 -0.38 18.36
N TYR A 100 8.43 0.30 18.22
CA TYR A 100 9.71 -0.31 17.87
C TYR A 100 10.88 0.61 18.25
N THR A 101 12.04 0.00 18.45
CA THR A 101 13.32 0.71 18.65
C THR A 101 14.09 0.76 17.34
N ALA A 102 14.65 1.92 16.99
CA ALA A 102 15.53 2.09 15.82
C ALA A 102 16.54 3.23 16.06
N SER A 103 17.59 3.29 15.25
CA SER A 103 18.54 4.41 15.28
C SER A 103 17.84 5.71 14.83
N PRO A 104 18.28 6.90 15.27
CA PRO A 104 17.60 8.17 14.96
C PRO A 104 17.51 8.51 13.46
N ASP A 105 18.34 7.88 12.63
CA ASP A 105 18.42 8.02 11.17
C ASP A 105 17.75 6.88 10.40
N ALA A 106 17.24 5.84 11.09
CA ALA A 106 16.54 4.75 10.44
C ALA A 106 15.16 5.19 9.94
N GLU A 107 14.85 4.85 8.69
CA GLU A 107 13.53 5.05 8.08
C GLU A 107 12.75 3.74 8.06
N VAL A 108 11.51 3.77 8.55
CA VAL A 108 10.58 2.63 8.52
C VAL A 108 9.33 3.05 7.78
N SER A 109 9.01 2.33 6.70
CA SER A 109 7.77 2.54 5.94
C SER A 109 6.77 1.43 6.23
N ILE A 110 5.56 1.82 6.63
CA ILE A 110 4.46 0.90 6.93
C ILE A 110 3.36 1.15 5.90
N HIS A 111 2.90 0.08 5.25
CA HIS A 111 1.82 0.13 4.26
C HIS A 111 0.77 -0.93 4.55
N VAL A 112 -0.49 -0.54 4.48
CA VAL A 112 -1.66 -1.41 4.58
C VAL A 112 -2.47 -1.25 3.31
N GLU A 113 -2.80 -2.36 2.67
CA GLU A 113 -3.60 -2.37 1.45
C GLU A 113 -4.77 -3.34 1.57
N LEU A 114 -5.93 -2.90 1.08
CA LEU A 114 -7.10 -3.73 0.88
C LEU A 114 -7.57 -3.54 -0.57
N THR A 115 -7.70 -4.66 -1.28
CA THR A 115 -8.19 -4.68 -2.66
C THR A 115 -9.40 -5.58 -2.75
N GLY A 116 -10.46 -5.08 -3.38
CA GLY A 116 -11.60 -5.90 -3.78
C GLY A 116 -11.73 -5.91 -5.29
N GLU A 117 -11.84 -7.09 -5.87
CA GLU A 117 -11.84 -7.29 -7.31
C GLU A 117 -12.89 -8.31 -7.75
N ASN A 118 -13.45 -8.09 -8.92
CA ASN A 118 -14.23 -9.08 -9.65
C ASN A 118 -13.45 -9.41 -10.92
N ASN A 119 -13.23 -10.70 -11.16
CA ASN A 119 -12.60 -11.19 -12.39
C ASN A 119 -13.57 -12.10 -13.12
N TRP A 120 -13.62 -11.97 -14.44
CA TRP A 120 -14.43 -12.82 -15.31
C TRP A 120 -13.71 -13.04 -16.64
N TRP A 121 -14.14 -14.09 -17.34
CA TRP A 121 -13.62 -14.41 -18.66
C TRP A 121 -14.69 -14.09 -19.71
N VAL A 122 -14.39 -13.16 -20.63
CA VAL A 122 -15.19 -12.90 -21.84
C VAL A 122 -14.21 -12.62 -22.98
N TYR A 123 -13.96 -13.62 -23.81
CA TYR A 123 -12.96 -13.58 -24.88
C TYR A 123 -11.56 -13.12 -24.39
N GLY A 124 -11.26 -13.39 -23.11
CA GLY A 124 -10.09 -12.91 -22.39
C GLY A 124 -10.40 -12.58 -20.93
N TRP A 125 -9.37 -12.50 -20.09
CA TRP A 125 -9.51 -12.04 -18.71
C TRP A 125 -9.92 -10.57 -18.69
N SER A 126 -10.99 -10.30 -17.94
CA SER A 126 -11.51 -8.96 -17.69
C SER A 126 -11.87 -8.85 -16.22
N GLY A 127 -11.88 -7.63 -15.70
CA GLY A 127 -12.17 -7.42 -14.30
C GLY A 127 -12.41 -5.96 -13.97
N ASN A 128 -12.84 -5.75 -12.74
CA ASN A 128 -12.92 -4.45 -12.11
C ASN A 128 -12.52 -4.56 -10.65
N ASN A 129 -12.02 -3.46 -10.07
CA ASN A 129 -11.56 -3.44 -8.70
C ASN A 129 -11.70 -2.06 -8.06
N TYR A 130 -11.51 -2.04 -6.74
CA TYR A 130 -11.12 -0.88 -5.98
C TYR A 130 -9.88 -1.23 -5.16
N ARG A 131 -9.09 -0.21 -4.85
CA ARG A 131 -7.88 -0.31 -4.03
C ARG A 131 -7.93 0.73 -2.94
N ASP A 132 -7.71 0.30 -1.71
CA ASP A 132 -7.68 1.15 -0.53
C ASP A 132 -6.33 0.96 0.17
N HIS A 133 -5.60 2.05 0.32
CA HIS A 133 -4.23 2.05 0.84
C HIS A 133 -4.12 3.05 1.98
N VAL A 134 -3.35 2.69 3.00
CA VAL A 134 -2.87 3.60 4.05
C VAL A 134 -1.38 3.39 4.22
N GLY A 135 -0.61 4.46 4.35
CA GLY A 135 0.81 4.35 4.65
C GLY A 135 1.39 5.52 5.43
N VAL A 136 2.54 5.25 6.03
CA VAL A 136 3.37 6.23 6.74
C VAL A 136 4.84 5.85 6.61
N THR A 137 5.71 6.85 6.54
CA THR A 137 7.16 6.71 6.68
C THR A 137 7.57 7.43 7.95
N LEU A 138 8.29 6.73 8.82
CA LEU A 138 8.66 7.16 10.17
C LEU A 138 10.17 7.12 10.30
N THR A 139 10.73 8.06 11.06
CA THR A 139 12.17 8.15 11.33
C THR A 139 12.43 7.92 12.81
N GLY A 140 13.45 7.14 13.13
CA GLY A 140 13.79 6.82 14.51
C GLY A 140 12.81 5.84 15.19
N ALA A 141 13.01 5.65 16.49
CA ALA A 141 12.12 4.84 17.32
C ALA A 141 10.71 5.44 17.41
N GLN A 142 9.70 4.59 17.58
CA GLN A 142 8.29 4.98 17.69
C GLN A 142 7.63 4.28 18.87
N ASP A 143 6.74 5.00 19.57
CA ASP A 143 5.97 4.48 20.70
C ASP A 143 4.58 5.12 20.74
N GLY A 144 3.71 4.71 19.81
CA GLY A 144 2.31 5.14 19.82
C GLY A 144 1.65 5.26 18.44
N TRP A 145 0.62 6.10 18.40
CA TRP A 145 -0.18 6.35 17.19
C TRP A 145 0.46 7.42 16.32
N CYS A 146 0.80 7.04 15.09
CA CYS A 146 1.32 7.93 14.06
C CYS A 146 0.21 8.33 13.09
N ALA A 147 0.26 9.58 12.60
CA ALA A 147 -0.60 10.01 11.49
C ALA A 147 -0.19 9.28 10.21
N ALA A 148 -1.18 8.79 9.46
CA ALA A 148 -0.96 8.08 8.21
C ALA A 148 -1.82 8.68 7.11
N SER A 149 -1.32 8.66 5.88
CA SER A 149 -2.05 9.12 4.70
C SER A 149 -2.70 7.93 4.01
N GLY A 150 -3.95 8.08 3.62
CA GLY A 150 -4.72 7.07 2.95
C GLY A 150 -5.25 7.51 1.58
N ASN A 151 -5.38 6.55 0.68
CA ASN A 151 -5.91 6.74 -0.66
C ASN A 151 -6.87 5.60 -1.03
N LEU A 152 -8.04 5.95 -1.55
CA LEU A 152 -9.01 5.00 -2.07
C LEU A 152 -9.24 5.30 -3.55
N VAL A 153 -8.93 4.34 -4.41
CA VAL A 153 -9.26 4.35 -5.83
C VAL A 153 -10.39 3.36 -6.06
N ALA A 154 -11.54 3.86 -6.49
CA ALA A 154 -12.73 3.06 -6.78
C ALA A 154 -13.05 3.12 -8.27
N GLY A 155 -13.60 2.04 -8.83
CA GLY A 155 -14.07 2.10 -10.20
C GLY A 155 -13.01 1.80 -11.26
N GLU A 156 -11.89 1.12 -10.94
CA GLU A 156 -10.93 0.75 -11.98
C GLU A 156 -11.36 -0.52 -12.72
N GLY A 157 -10.83 -0.70 -13.94
CA GLY A 157 -11.11 -1.83 -14.80
C GLY A 157 -12.28 -1.59 -15.78
N ARG A 158 -13.02 -2.65 -16.09
CA ARG A 158 -14.12 -2.65 -17.05
C ARG A 158 -15.45 -2.83 -16.32
N TYR A 159 -16.41 -1.98 -16.63
CA TYR A 159 -17.78 -2.15 -16.17
C TYR A 159 -18.62 -2.46 -17.41
N GLY A 160 -19.33 -3.59 -17.40
CA GLY A 160 -20.27 -3.91 -18.48
C GLY A 160 -21.31 -2.80 -18.60
N GLY A 161 -21.70 -2.46 -19.82
CA GLY A 161 -22.77 -1.51 -20.11
C GLY A 161 -24.15 -2.10 -19.79
N ARG A 162 -24.40 -2.49 -18.54
CA ARG A 162 -25.69 -2.73 -17.88
C ARG A 162 -25.37 -3.13 -16.45
N GLY A 163 -25.96 -2.43 -15.49
CA GLY A 163 -25.74 -2.65 -14.07
C GLY A 163 -25.94 -4.11 -13.68
N ILE A 164 -24.93 -4.64 -13.02
CA ILE A 164 -25.00 -5.72 -12.04
C ILE A 164 -24.42 -5.15 -10.76
#